data_AF-A0A7C7NKP7-F1
#
_entry.id   AF-A0A7C7NKP7-F1
#
_cell.length_a   1.000
_cell.length_b   1.000
_cell.length_c   1.000
_cell.angle_alpha   90.00
_cell.angle_beta   90.00
_cell.angle_gamma   90.00
#
_symmetry.space_group_name_H-M   'P 1'
#
loop_
_entity.id
_entity.type
_entity.pdbx_description
1 polymer ?
#
loop_
_entity_poly.entity_id
_entity_poly.type
_entity_poly.pdbx_seq_one_letter_code
_entity_poly.pdbx_strand_id
1 'polypeptide(L)'
;MSFLGGPNGGVNRFDGSVYLFLPDPVTGNWDPRLPHSVGNVAEATEDMGSEFGLTAENLKFPKAESELPVSRAAEAMLIIAEARLLAGDLAEAVSYINQVRAAARVRVAGSGYAAGSSRGWPPSATTVSDLQDFASTDSDAIYAQLKHERQAEFWLELRRWQDVRYYEIVPARWLAPNVAAGMHLRWPPAPEEIAQNPNLTVAMTQSVYVSN
;
A
#
# COMPACT_ATOMS: atom_id res chain seq x y z
N MET A 1 9.25 18.93 15.26
CA MET A 1 8.59 17.81 15.97
C MET A 1 8.35 16.69 14.98
N SER A 2 8.85 15.49 15.25
CA SER A 2 8.74 14.33 14.36
C SER A 2 7.42 13.60 14.60
N PHE A 3 6.48 13.72 13.66
CA PHE A 3 5.24 12.94 13.61
C PHE A 3 5.50 11.52 13.09
N LEU A 4 6.26 10.74 13.84
CA LEU A 4 6.40 9.31 13.60
C LEU A 4 5.12 8.62 14.10
N GLY A 5 4.36 8.03 13.17
CA GLY A 5 3.13 7.32 13.45
C GLY A 5 3.35 6.20 14.47
N GLY A 6 2.57 6.22 15.54
CA GLY A 6 2.48 5.12 16.49
C GLY A 6 1.73 3.91 15.92
N PRO A 7 1.50 2.87 16.73
CA PRO A 7 0.80 1.64 16.33
C PRO A 7 -0.66 1.86 15.88
N ASN A 8 -1.19 3.07 16.08
CA ASN A 8 -2.52 3.49 15.67
C ASN A 8 -2.41 4.23 14.33
N GLY A 9 -3.01 3.66 13.28
CA GLY A 9 -2.81 4.00 11.87
C GLY A 9 -3.31 5.37 11.42
N GLY A 10 -2.73 6.44 11.95
CA GLY A 10 -3.03 7.81 11.55
C GLY A 10 -1.77 8.67 11.52
N VAL A 11 -1.21 8.89 10.32
CA VAL A 11 -0.61 10.19 10.00
C VAL A 11 -0.83 10.47 8.51
N ASN A 12 -1.48 11.60 8.26
CA ASN A 12 -1.75 12.20 6.97
C ASN A 12 -0.50 12.20 6.06
N ARG A 13 -0.69 12.03 4.75
CA ARG A 13 0.28 12.46 3.75
C ARG A 13 0.61 13.93 3.98
N PHE A 14 1.79 14.37 3.54
CA PHE A 14 2.23 15.77 3.66
C PHE A 14 1.28 16.74 2.92
N ASP A 15 0.54 16.24 1.92
CA ASP A 15 -0.48 16.96 1.16
C ASP A 15 -1.83 17.08 1.87
N GLY A 16 -1.95 16.59 3.11
CA GLY A 16 -3.20 16.59 3.87
C GLY A 16 -4.17 15.46 3.52
N SER A 17 -3.82 14.57 2.57
CA SER A 17 -4.65 13.39 2.25
C SER A 17 -4.41 12.24 3.23
N VAL A 18 -5.46 11.49 3.53
CA VAL A 18 -5.37 10.31 4.40
C VAL A 18 -4.99 9.10 3.54
N TYR A 19 -3.98 8.32 3.92
CA TYR A 19 -3.57 7.09 3.21
C TYR A 19 -4.69 6.06 3.06
N LEU A 20 -5.72 6.16 3.91
CA LEU A 20 -6.89 5.31 3.94
C LEU A 20 -7.89 5.62 2.80
N PHE A 21 -7.83 6.82 2.22
CA PHE A 21 -8.66 7.25 1.07
C PHE A 21 -7.89 7.15 -0.22
N LEU A 22 -7.67 5.92 -0.65
CA LEU A 22 -7.06 5.63 -1.94
C LEU A 22 -8.15 5.69 -3.03
N PRO A 23 -8.15 6.69 -3.93
CA PRO A 23 -9.10 6.73 -5.04
C PRO A 23 -8.76 5.64 -6.06
N ASP A 24 -9.77 4.91 -6.52
CA ASP A 24 -9.67 4.01 -7.66
C ASP A 24 -9.44 4.82 -8.94
N PRO A 25 -8.32 4.61 -9.67
CA PRO A 25 -8.01 5.40 -10.86
C PRO A 25 -9.05 5.31 -11.98
N VAL A 26 -9.88 4.25 -11.99
CA VAL A 26 -10.93 4.07 -13.00
C VAL A 26 -12.13 4.99 -12.76
N THR A 27 -12.55 5.14 -11.51
CA THR A 27 -13.81 5.80 -11.15
C THR A 27 -13.61 7.12 -10.40
N GLY A 28 -12.43 7.35 -9.84
CA GLY A 28 -12.14 8.43 -8.89
C GLY A 28 -12.78 8.21 -7.51
N ASN A 29 -13.63 7.19 -7.37
CA ASN A 29 -14.30 6.83 -6.13
C ASN A 29 -13.35 6.09 -5.20
N TRP A 30 -13.71 5.98 -3.93
CA TRP A 30 -12.85 5.34 -2.96
C TRP A 30 -12.75 3.83 -3.16
N ASP A 31 -11.53 3.29 -3.18
CA ASP A 31 -11.26 1.87 -3.35
C ASP A 31 -11.69 1.05 -2.11
N PRO A 32 -12.67 0.14 -2.24
CA PRO A 32 -13.24 -0.61 -1.13
C PRO A 32 -12.29 -1.65 -0.50
N ARG A 33 -11.10 -1.88 -1.08
CA ARG A 33 -10.18 -2.92 -0.61
C ARG A 33 -9.39 -2.55 0.64
N LEU A 34 -9.46 -1.29 1.09
CA LEU A 34 -8.81 -0.78 2.30
C LEU A 34 -9.84 -0.54 3.41
N PRO A 35 -10.47 -1.59 3.96
CA PRO A 35 -11.50 -1.42 4.96
C PRO A 35 -10.88 -0.95 6.28
N HIS A 36 -11.51 0.06 6.89
CA HIS A 36 -11.12 0.59 8.18
C HIS A 36 -12.36 0.99 8.98
N SER A 37 -12.25 1.14 10.29
CA SER A 37 -13.24 1.78 11.15
C SER A 37 -12.61 2.99 11.83
N VAL A 38 -13.44 3.92 12.29
CA VAL A 38 -12.98 4.90 13.28
C VAL A 38 -12.95 4.16 14.62
N GLY A 39 -11.87 4.31 15.39
CA GLY A 39 -11.86 3.95 16.80
C GLY A 39 -12.97 4.68 17.55
N ASN A 40 -13.29 4.20 18.75
CA ASN A 40 -14.46 4.59 19.54
C ASN A 40 -14.76 6.11 19.48
N VAL A 41 -15.76 6.50 18.67
CA VAL A 41 -16.15 7.91 18.45
C VAL A 41 -16.61 8.57 19.76
N ALA A 42 -17.02 7.77 20.75
CA ALA A 42 -17.39 8.24 22.09
C ALA A 42 -16.20 8.70 22.95
N GLU A 43 -14.97 8.26 22.65
CA GLU A 43 -13.74 8.68 23.33
C GLU A 43 -12.96 9.72 22.52
N ALA A 44 -13.36 9.99 21.28
CA ALA A 44 -12.91 11.14 20.51
C ALA A 44 -13.53 12.40 21.11
N THR A 45 -12.98 12.88 22.23
CA THR A 45 -13.25 14.22 22.70
C THR A 45 -12.85 15.22 21.62
N GLU A 46 -13.58 16.32 21.51
CA GLU A 46 -13.37 17.40 20.52
C GLU A 46 -11.91 17.92 20.48
N ASP A 47 -11.10 17.58 21.49
CA ASP A 47 -9.71 17.97 21.69
C ASP A 47 -8.68 17.08 20.95
N MET A 48 -9.05 15.90 20.46
CA MET A 48 -8.17 15.08 19.59
C MET A 48 -8.03 15.64 18.16
N GLY A 49 -8.70 16.77 17.88
CA GLY A 49 -8.61 17.51 16.63
C GLY A 49 -7.35 18.36 16.45
N SER A 50 -6.46 18.45 17.44
CA SER A 50 -5.30 19.37 17.37
C SER A 50 -3.91 18.73 17.33
N GLU A 51 -3.70 17.52 17.88
CA GLU A 51 -2.33 16.96 17.94
C GLU A 51 -2.21 15.44 17.67
N PHE A 52 -3.24 14.65 17.95
CA PHE A 52 -3.28 13.20 17.70
C PHE A 52 -4.59 12.84 16.99
N GLY A 53 -4.58 12.94 15.66
CA GLY A 53 -5.77 12.74 14.83
C GLY A 53 -6.47 11.41 15.06
N LEU A 54 -7.77 11.40 14.74
CA LEU A 54 -8.69 10.26 14.75
C LEU A 54 -7.97 8.92 14.51
N THR A 55 -7.99 8.03 15.50
CA THR A 55 -7.44 6.69 15.37
C THR A 55 -8.33 5.86 14.44
N ALA A 56 -7.78 5.39 13.34
CA ALA A 56 -8.45 4.42 12.46
C ALA A 56 -7.94 3.01 12.76
N GLU A 57 -8.86 2.06 12.85
CA GLU A 57 -8.54 0.64 12.99
C GLU A 57 -8.70 -0.04 11.63
N ASN A 58 -7.75 -0.90 11.28
CA ASN A 58 -7.88 -1.67 10.04
C ASN A 58 -8.80 -2.88 10.23
N LEU A 59 -9.67 -3.13 9.26
CA LEU A 59 -10.65 -4.23 9.32
C LEU A 59 -10.30 -5.44 8.46
N LYS A 60 -9.16 -5.42 7.75
CA LYS A 60 -8.72 -6.51 6.87
C LYS A 60 -8.21 -7.71 7.66
N PHE A 61 -7.55 -7.47 8.79
CA PHE A 61 -7.08 -8.48 9.74
C PHE A 61 -7.63 -8.16 11.14
N PRO A 62 -8.91 -8.46 11.42
CA PRO A 62 -9.61 -7.97 12.60
C PRO A 62 -9.20 -8.65 13.91
N LYS A 63 -8.43 -9.74 13.85
CA LYS A 63 -7.99 -10.54 15.01
C LYS A 63 -6.51 -10.84 14.93
N ALA A 64 -5.86 -11.05 16.06
CA ALA A 64 -4.45 -11.45 16.13
C ALA A 64 -4.19 -12.78 15.40
N GLU A 65 -5.18 -13.67 15.38
CA GLU A 65 -5.14 -14.98 14.74
C GLU A 65 -5.59 -14.96 13.26
N SER A 66 -5.84 -13.78 12.69
CA SER A 66 -6.23 -13.67 11.28
C SER A 66 -5.13 -14.28 10.40
N GLU A 67 -5.52 -15.11 9.44
CA GLU A 67 -4.56 -15.68 8.48
C GLU A 67 -3.96 -14.57 7.61
N LEU A 68 -2.65 -14.37 7.72
CA LEU A 68 -1.92 -13.47 6.85
C LEU A 68 -1.43 -14.25 5.62
N PRO A 69 -1.95 -13.97 4.40
CA PRO A 69 -1.55 -14.72 3.22
C PRO A 69 -0.08 -14.46 2.87
N VAL A 70 0.71 -15.53 2.83
CA VAL A 70 2.12 -15.48 2.38
C VAL A 70 2.20 -15.46 0.86
N SER A 71 1.24 -16.04 0.14
CA SER A 71 1.09 -15.92 -1.32
C SER A 71 -0.34 -16.27 -1.72
N ARG A 72 -0.84 -15.68 -2.82
CA ARG A 72 -2.19 -15.96 -3.33
C ARG A 72 -2.32 -15.65 -4.81
N ALA A 73 -3.37 -16.19 -5.45
CA ALA A 73 -3.59 -16.10 -6.89
C ALA A 73 -3.55 -14.67 -7.46
N ALA A 74 -4.09 -13.68 -6.73
CA ALA A 74 -4.06 -12.28 -7.20
C ALA A 74 -2.63 -11.73 -7.34
N GLU A 75 -1.69 -12.17 -6.50
CA GLU A 75 -0.28 -11.79 -6.63
C GLU A 75 0.33 -12.37 -7.90
N ALA A 76 0.09 -13.66 -8.17
CA ALA A 76 0.53 -14.28 -9.41
C ALA A 76 -0.08 -13.59 -10.65
N MET A 77 -1.37 -13.25 -10.61
CA MET A 77 -2.05 -12.54 -11.70
C MET A 77 -1.42 -11.16 -11.97
N LEU A 78 -1.12 -10.37 -10.94
CA LEU A 78 -0.49 -9.05 -11.13
C LEU A 78 0.97 -9.18 -11.58
N ILE A 79 1.71 -10.22 -11.17
CA ILE A 79 3.05 -10.50 -11.71
C ILE A 79 2.97 -10.86 -13.19
N ILE A 80 1.99 -11.68 -13.59
CA ILE A 80 1.77 -12.03 -15.00
C ILE A 80 1.34 -10.79 -15.79
N ALA A 81 0.45 -9.96 -15.27
CA ALA A 81 0.03 -8.71 -15.91
C ALA A 81 1.24 -7.80 -16.20
N GLU A 82 2.14 -7.66 -15.23
CA GLU A 82 3.37 -6.90 -15.42
C GLU A 82 4.29 -7.52 -16.47
N ALA A 83 4.49 -8.83 -16.43
CA ALA A 83 5.29 -9.52 -17.44
C ALA A 83 4.73 -9.34 -18.86
N ARG A 84 3.40 -9.35 -19.01
CA ARG A 84 2.71 -9.08 -20.28
C ARG A 84 2.92 -7.64 -20.75
N LEU A 85 2.76 -6.68 -19.85
CA LEU A 85 3.03 -5.26 -20.13
C LEU A 85 4.47 -5.05 -20.62
N LEU A 86 5.46 -5.63 -19.92
CA LEU A 86 6.87 -5.54 -20.29
C LEU A 86 7.19 -6.23 -21.63
N ALA A 87 6.42 -7.25 -22.00
CA ALA A 87 6.50 -7.90 -23.31
C ALA A 87 5.76 -7.15 -24.44
N GLY A 88 5.10 -6.02 -24.13
CA GLY A 88 4.29 -5.25 -25.08
C GLY A 88 2.89 -5.81 -25.33
N ASP A 89 2.49 -6.86 -24.60
CA ASP A 89 1.17 -7.50 -24.68
C ASP A 89 0.17 -6.77 -23.78
N LEU A 90 -0.21 -5.56 -24.21
CA LEU A 90 -1.03 -4.64 -23.42
C LEU A 90 -2.44 -5.20 -23.16
N ALA A 91 -3.00 -5.93 -24.12
CA ALA A 91 -4.34 -6.52 -24.00
C ALA A 91 -4.38 -7.59 -22.91
N GLU A 92 -3.40 -8.50 -22.87
CA GLU A 92 -3.31 -9.50 -21.82
C GLU A 92 -2.98 -8.88 -20.47
N ALA A 93 -2.13 -7.85 -20.42
CA ALA A 93 -1.86 -7.14 -19.16
C ALA A 93 -3.16 -6.59 -18.54
N VAL A 94 -4.00 -5.94 -19.34
CA VAL A 94 -5.32 -5.44 -18.93
C VAL A 94 -6.25 -6.59 -18.51
N SER A 95 -6.25 -7.70 -19.25
CA SER A 95 -7.05 -8.89 -18.91
C SER A 95 -6.73 -9.42 -17.50
N TYR A 96 -5.46 -9.60 -17.15
CA TYR A 96 -5.06 -10.07 -15.82
C TYR A 96 -5.36 -9.05 -14.71
N ILE A 97 -5.22 -7.75 -14.98
CA ILE A 97 -5.65 -6.69 -14.05
C ILE A 97 -7.15 -6.81 -13.77
N ASN A 98 -7.98 -6.98 -14.81
CA ASN A 98 -9.43 -7.07 -14.66
C ASN A 98 -9.89 -8.36 -13.97
N GLN A 99 -9.16 -9.47 -14.11
CA GLN A 99 -9.40 -10.67 -13.31
C GLN A 99 -9.25 -10.40 -11.80
N VAL A 100 -8.23 -9.63 -11.41
CA VAL A 100 -8.01 -9.23 -10.01
C VAL A 100 -9.11 -8.29 -9.53
N ARG A 101 -9.48 -7.29 -10.35
CA ARG A 101 -10.58 -6.36 -10.03
C ARG A 101 -11.92 -7.08 -9.89
N ALA A 102 -12.22 -8.03 -10.78
CA ALA A 102 -13.43 -8.85 -10.70
C ALA A 102 -13.46 -9.73 -9.44
N ALA A 103 -12.35 -10.39 -9.10
CA ALA A 103 -12.25 -11.18 -7.87
C ALA A 103 -12.41 -10.29 -6.61
N ALA A 104 -11.80 -9.10 -6.62
CA ALA A 104 -11.96 -8.13 -5.55
C ALA A 104 -13.41 -7.65 -5.43
N ARG A 105 -14.10 -7.36 -6.54
CA ARG A 105 -15.51 -6.95 -6.57
C ARG A 105 -16.42 -7.95 -5.86
N VAL A 106 -16.21 -9.25 -6.10
CA VAL A 106 -16.94 -10.32 -5.40
C VAL A 106 -16.61 -10.32 -3.90
N ARG A 107 -15.33 -10.21 -3.55
CA ARG A 107 -14.87 -10.24 -2.15
C ARG A 107 -15.41 -9.06 -1.34
N VAL A 108 -15.33 -7.83 -1.86
CA VAL A 108 -15.74 -6.61 -1.16
C VAL A 108 -17.26 -6.44 -1.07
N ALA A 109 -18.02 -7.21 -1.85
CA ALA A 109 -19.48 -7.30 -1.77
C ALA A 109 -19.96 -8.38 -0.78
N GLY A 110 -19.08 -9.29 -0.35
CA GLY A 110 -19.42 -10.40 0.54
C GLY A 110 -19.69 -9.96 1.99
N SER A 111 -20.57 -10.70 2.68
CA SER A 111 -20.80 -10.55 4.12
C SER A 111 -19.52 -10.87 4.90
N GLY A 112 -18.95 -9.89 5.59
CA GLY A 112 -17.73 -10.05 6.40
C GLY A 112 -16.51 -9.29 5.89
N TYR A 113 -16.50 -8.85 4.62
CA TYR A 113 -15.51 -7.87 4.12
C TYR A 113 -16.15 -6.49 4.18
N ALA A 114 -16.08 -5.81 5.33
CA ALA A 114 -16.67 -4.48 5.52
C ALA A 114 -18.16 -4.39 5.08
N ALA A 115 -18.97 -5.36 5.52
CA ALA A 115 -20.42 -5.34 5.31
C ALA A 115 -21.06 -4.34 6.27
N GLY A 116 -21.47 -3.19 5.76
CA GLY A 116 -22.15 -2.14 6.53
C GLY A 116 -21.86 -0.74 6.00
N SER A 117 -22.75 0.22 6.28
CA SER A 117 -22.63 1.64 5.92
C SER A 117 -21.50 2.38 6.66
N SER A 118 -20.91 1.76 7.69
CA SER A 118 -19.82 2.33 8.47
C SER A 118 -18.48 1.71 8.07
N ARG A 119 -18.09 1.78 6.80
CA ARG A 119 -16.74 1.40 6.31
C ARG A 119 -15.62 2.28 6.90
N GLY A 120 -15.79 2.77 8.13
CA GLY A 120 -15.05 3.85 8.71
C GLY A 120 -15.32 5.13 7.97
N TRP A 121 -14.77 6.20 8.50
CA TRP A 121 -14.49 7.43 7.77
C TRP A 121 -14.02 7.12 6.32
N PRO A 122 -14.29 7.97 5.32
CA PRO A 122 -14.62 9.39 5.35
C PRO A 122 -16.15 9.59 5.48
N PRO A 123 -16.67 10.83 5.56
CA PRO A 123 -18.06 11.09 5.94
C PRO A 123 -19.04 10.50 4.91
N SER A 124 -20.33 10.55 5.24
CA SER A 124 -21.50 10.19 4.42
C SER A 124 -21.55 10.70 2.97
N ALA A 125 -20.50 11.37 2.47
CA ALA A 125 -20.36 11.99 1.16
C ALA A 125 -19.35 11.28 0.22
N THR A 126 -18.70 10.17 0.61
CA THR A 126 -17.72 9.51 -0.27
C THR A 126 -18.28 8.28 -0.96
N THR A 127 -18.39 8.37 -2.28
CA THR A 127 -18.80 7.27 -3.15
C THR A 127 -17.73 6.19 -3.15
N VAL A 128 -18.17 4.95 -2.99
CA VAL A 128 -17.31 3.75 -3.06
C VAL A 128 -17.24 3.28 -4.51
N SER A 129 -16.05 2.88 -4.96
CA SER A 129 -15.86 2.25 -6.26
C SER A 129 -16.51 0.87 -6.31
N ASP A 130 -17.22 0.59 -7.41
CA ASP A 130 -17.70 -0.73 -7.82
C ASP A 130 -16.62 -1.58 -8.53
N LEU A 131 -15.38 -1.06 -8.56
CA LEU A 131 -14.21 -1.70 -9.14
C LEU A 131 -14.40 -2.06 -10.62
N GLN A 132 -14.97 -1.17 -11.44
CA GLN A 132 -15.21 -1.40 -12.89
C GLN A 132 -13.95 -1.87 -13.62
N ASP A 133 -14.13 -2.62 -14.70
CA ASP A 133 -13.01 -3.09 -15.49
C ASP A 133 -12.21 -1.88 -16.04
N PHE A 134 -10.89 -1.95 -15.89
CA PHE A 134 -9.96 -0.99 -16.45
C PHE A 134 -9.77 -1.29 -17.94
N ALA A 135 -9.66 -0.25 -18.76
CA ALA A 135 -9.34 -0.38 -20.17
C ALA A 135 -8.36 0.71 -20.57
N SER A 136 -7.24 0.32 -21.17
CA SER A 136 -6.26 1.23 -21.75
C SER A 136 -5.41 0.51 -22.77
N THR A 137 -4.91 1.25 -23.76
CA THR A 137 -3.85 0.81 -24.67
C THR A 137 -2.56 1.61 -24.47
N ASP A 138 -2.51 2.46 -23.45
CA ASP A 138 -1.33 3.23 -23.05
C ASP A 138 -0.56 2.45 -21.98
N SER A 139 0.70 2.13 -22.27
CA SER A 139 1.58 1.38 -21.36
C SER A 139 1.76 2.10 -20.02
N ASP A 140 1.81 3.43 -20.02
CA ASP A 140 2.04 4.20 -18.81
C ASP A 140 0.80 4.17 -17.91
N ALA A 141 -0.40 4.33 -18.50
CA ALA A 141 -1.66 4.15 -17.80
C ALA A 141 -1.83 2.72 -17.24
N ILE A 142 -1.45 1.68 -18.01
CA ILE A 142 -1.52 0.28 -17.54
C ILE A 142 -0.53 0.07 -16.38
N TYR A 143 0.67 0.63 -16.47
CA TYR A 143 1.66 0.54 -15.40
C TYR A 143 1.21 1.28 -14.13
N ALA A 144 0.60 2.45 -14.28
CA ALA A 144 0.02 3.19 -13.17
C ALA A 144 -1.12 2.40 -12.50
N GLN A 145 -2.01 1.79 -13.31
CA GLN A 145 -3.07 0.93 -12.80
C GLN A 145 -2.49 -0.28 -12.06
N LEU A 146 -1.48 -0.95 -12.61
CA LEU A 146 -0.81 -2.09 -11.96
C LEU A 146 -0.29 -1.71 -10.57
N LYS A 147 0.40 -0.58 -10.44
CA LYS A 147 0.90 -0.10 -9.14
C LYS A 147 -0.22 0.19 -8.14
N HIS A 148 -1.35 0.76 -8.60
CA HIS A 148 -2.53 0.96 -7.77
C HIS A 148 -3.13 -0.38 -7.32
N GLU A 149 -3.34 -1.31 -8.24
CA GLU A 149 -3.91 -2.63 -7.94
C GLU A 149 -3.07 -3.37 -6.90
N ARG A 150 -1.73 -3.35 -7.02
CA ARG A 150 -0.84 -3.94 -6.02
C ARG A 150 -0.97 -3.25 -4.66
N GLN A 151 -1.02 -1.91 -4.63
CA GLN A 151 -1.17 -1.15 -3.40
C GLN A 151 -2.49 -1.45 -2.68
N ALA A 152 -3.61 -1.48 -3.41
CA ALA A 152 -4.93 -1.67 -2.84
C ALA A 152 -5.18 -3.14 -2.47
N GLU A 153 -4.84 -4.07 -3.37
CA GLU A 153 -5.08 -5.49 -3.21
C GLU A 153 -4.24 -6.07 -2.06
N PHE A 154 -2.96 -5.67 -1.94
CA PHE A 154 -2.03 -6.18 -0.92
C PHE A 154 -1.85 -5.26 0.28
N TRP A 155 -2.82 -4.37 0.54
CA TRP A 155 -2.83 -3.55 1.74
C TRP A 155 -2.66 -4.44 2.99
N LEU A 156 -1.69 -4.11 3.86
CA LEU A 156 -1.30 -4.91 5.04
C LEU A 156 -0.85 -6.35 4.80
N GLU A 157 -0.55 -6.74 3.56
CA GLU A 157 -0.03 -8.08 3.22
C GLU A 157 1.50 -8.09 3.02
N LEU A 158 2.20 -7.13 3.64
CA LEU A 158 3.67 -7.06 3.64
C LEU A 158 4.30 -7.03 2.23
N ARG A 159 3.62 -6.43 1.24
CA ARG A 159 4.12 -6.26 -0.16
C ARG A 159 4.64 -4.88 -0.48
N ARG A 160 4.13 -3.86 0.22
CA ARG A 160 4.41 -2.47 -0.13
C ARG A 160 5.90 -2.13 -0.06
N TRP A 161 6.65 -2.77 0.84
CA TRP A 161 8.10 -2.55 0.96
C TRP A 161 8.88 -3.10 -0.24
N GLN A 162 8.48 -4.27 -0.75
CA GLN A 162 9.05 -4.88 -1.95
C GLN A 162 8.70 -4.02 -3.17
N ASP A 163 7.44 -3.57 -3.27
CA ASP A 163 6.98 -2.68 -4.34
C ASP A 163 7.73 -1.34 -4.34
N VAL A 164 7.94 -0.72 -3.18
CA VAL A 164 8.71 0.53 -3.05
C VAL A 164 10.12 0.38 -3.61
N ARG A 165 10.76 -0.77 -3.41
CA ARG A 165 12.11 -1.04 -3.92
C ARG A 165 12.10 -1.35 -5.41
N TYR A 166 11.18 -2.20 -5.84
CA TYR A 166 11.11 -2.67 -7.21
C TYR A 166 10.69 -1.55 -8.18
N TYR A 167 9.74 -0.71 -7.77
CA TYR A 167 9.23 0.42 -8.55
C TYR A 167 9.90 1.76 -8.24
N GLU A 168 10.92 1.76 -7.38
CA GLU A 168 11.58 2.98 -6.88
C GLU A 168 10.60 4.05 -6.36
N ILE A 169 9.55 3.62 -5.66
CA ILE A 169 8.55 4.53 -5.09
C ILE A 169 9.11 5.14 -3.81
N VAL A 170 9.75 6.31 -3.92
CA VAL A 170 10.33 7.00 -2.76
C VAL A 170 9.23 7.72 -1.95
N PRO A 171 8.96 7.33 -0.70
CA PRO A 171 7.98 8.02 0.13
C PRO A 171 8.44 9.44 0.47
N ALA A 172 7.54 10.42 0.46
CA ALA A 172 7.85 11.84 0.64
C ALA A 172 8.61 12.21 1.94
N ARG A 173 8.55 11.35 2.98
CA ARG A 173 9.23 11.57 4.27
C ARG A 173 10.61 10.93 4.36
N TRP A 174 11.10 10.35 3.27
CA TRP A 174 12.45 9.84 3.23
C TRP A 174 13.46 10.99 3.23
N LEU A 175 14.44 10.91 4.13
CA LEU A 175 15.51 11.90 4.20
C LEU A 175 16.32 11.85 2.90
N ALA A 176 16.44 12.98 2.21
CA ALA A 176 17.18 13.07 0.94
C ALA A 176 18.62 12.49 1.03
N PRO A 177 19.38 12.67 2.12
CA PRO A 177 20.67 12.00 2.29
C PRO A 177 20.57 10.47 2.29
N ASN A 178 19.53 9.88 2.90
CA ASN A 178 19.33 8.43 2.92
C ASN A 178 18.93 7.90 1.53
N VAL A 179 18.16 8.70 0.78
CA VAL A 179 17.82 8.38 -0.62
C VAL A 179 19.07 8.42 -1.49
N ALA A 180 19.88 9.48 -1.38
CA ALA A 180 21.15 9.62 -2.11
C ALA A 180 22.15 8.51 -1.76
N ALA A 181 22.14 8.05 -0.51
CA ALA A 181 22.91 6.91 -0.06
C ALA A 181 22.28 5.55 -0.45
N GLY A 182 21.16 5.52 -1.18
CA GLY A 182 20.54 4.28 -1.67
C GLY A 182 19.85 3.40 -0.61
N MET A 183 19.67 3.91 0.61
CA MET A 183 19.07 3.16 1.72
C MET A 183 17.59 2.79 1.48
N HIS A 184 16.98 3.31 0.40
CA HIS A 184 15.63 2.96 -0.04
C HIS A 184 15.54 1.61 -0.71
N LEU A 185 16.68 1.08 -1.14
CA LEU A 185 16.75 -0.20 -1.83
C LEU A 185 17.06 -1.34 -0.86
N ARG A 186 17.87 -1.11 0.18
CA ARG A 186 18.34 -2.19 1.06
C ARG A 186 18.50 -1.71 2.50
N TRP A 187 18.26 -2.63 3.43
CA TRP A 187 18.49 -2.42 4.84
C TRP A 187 19.97 -2.56 5.15
N PRO A 188 20.49 -1.77 6.11
CA PRO A 188 21.84 -2.00 6.54
C PRO A 188 22.02 -3.28 7.34
N PRO A 189 23.15 -4.00 7.17
CA PRO A 189 23.62 -4.97 8.15
C PRO A 189 23.58 -4.35 9.55
N ALA A 190 23.22 -5.18 10.53
CA ALA A 190 23.20 -4.76 11.92
C ALA A 190 24.61 -4.32 12.35
N PRO A 191 24.75 -3.26 13.17
CA PRO A 191 26.05 -2.84 13.70
C PRO A 191 26.83 -3.96 14.39
N GLU A 192 26.12 -4.87 15.06
CA GLU A 192 26.69 -6.04 15.73
C GLU A 192 27.34 -7.00 14.73
N GLU A 193 26.69 -7.23 13.58
CA GLU A 193 27.21 -8.10 12.52
C GLU A 193 28.47 -7.49 11.91
N ILE A 194 28.51 -6.17 11.71
CA ILE A 194 29.70 -5.45 11.22
C ILE A 194 30.85 -5.55 12.23
N ALA A 195 30.56 -5.46 13.53
CA ALA A 195 31.60 -5.49 14.57
C ALA A 195 32.22 -6.88 14.75
N GLN A 196 31.46 -7.95 14.49
CA GLN A 196 31.87 -9.32 14.78
C GLN A 196 32.33 -10.10 13.54
N ASN A 197 31.95 -9.67 12.34
CA ASN A 197 32.30 -10.36 11.11
C ASN A 197 33.51 -9.69 10.43
N PRO A 198 34.71 -10.31 10.46
CA PRO A 198 35.91 -9.72 9.86
C PRO A 198 35.82 -9.59 8.33
N ASN A 199 34.81 -10.19 7.68
CA ASN A 199 34.57 -10.08 6.24
C ASN A 199 33.63 -8.92 5.87
N LEU A 200 33.07 -8.21 6.85
CA LEU A 200 32.20 -7.06 6.62
C LEU A 200 32.87 -5.78 7.11
N THR A 201 33.17 -4.87 6.17
CA THR A 201 33.64 -3.52 6.51
C THR A 201 32.51 -2.51 6.37
N VAL A 202 32.63 -1.36 7.05
CA VAL A 202 31.69 -0.24 6.88
C VAL A 202 31.62 0.22 5.42
N ALA A 203 32.77 0.27 4.74
CA ALA A 203 32.85 0.65 3.32
C ALA A 203 32.14 -0.37 2.41
N MET A 204 32.37 -1.67 2.61
CA MET A 204 31.65 -2.73 1.87
C MET A 204 30.15 -2.70 2.15
N THR A 205 29.76 -2.30 3.35
CA THR A 205 28.36 -2.18 3.73
C THR A 205 27.69 -1.01 3.01
N GLN A 206 28.38 0.13 2.90
CA GLN A 206 27.87 1.32 2.22
C GLN A 206 27.73 1.14 0.70
N SER A 207 28.62 0.35 0.07
CA SER A 207 28.53 0.08 -1.37
C SER A 207 27.35 -0.81 -1.77
N VAL A 208 26.67 -1.46 -0.80
CA VAL A 208 25.47 -2.27 -1.07
C VAL A 208 24.25 -1.41 -1.39
N TYR A 209 24.23 -0.15 -0.94
CA TYR A 209 23.08 0.73 -1.10
C TYR A 209 23.11 1.55 -2.38
N VAL A 210 24.29 2.03 -2.78
CA VAL A 210 24.48 2.86 -3.97
C VAL A 210 24.78 1.96 -5.17
N SER A 211 23.95 2.03 -6.20
CA SER A 211 24.28 1.45 -7.51
C SER A 211 25.58 2.08 -8.02
N ASN A 212 26.52 1.25 -8.50
CA ASN A 212 27.66 1.72 -9.30
C ASN A 212 27.19 2.42 -10.57
#